data_AF-A0A2E5G1X4-F1
#
_entry.id   AF-A0A2E5G1X4-F1
#
_cell.length_a   1.000
_cell.length_b   1.000
_cell.length_c   1.000
_cell.angle_alpha   90.00
_cell.angle_beta   90.00
_cell.angle_gamma   90.00
#
_symmetry.space_group_name_H-M   'P 1'
#
loop_
_entity.id
_entity.type
_entity.pdbx_description
1 polymer ?
#
loop_
_entity_poly.entity_id
_entity_poly.type
_entity_poly.pdbx_seq_one_letter_code
_entity_poly.pdbx_strand_id
1 'polypeptide(L)'
;MLYLGSQVMTTRCQWPVAVCFIFSTVVGGFPVAVSLGTDQPGRIQPVDESPTFIRDIAPILFENCASCHRPGEVAPFSLLSYKNAKRRASQIVDVTSKRFMPPWLPEPGYGDFVSQRRLADYQIKTIRRWVDHGAVEGDPNDLPPAPKFTPGWQLGEPDLVLTLPKPYTLGPDGTDVFRNFVIPNPERQPRYVRAIEVRPGNARIVHHANIRVDPTHSCRALDMAEPAPGFGGMLPGKAQFPPGAVLIWTPGRLPIMEQEGFGWVLEPGVDLVLQLHLQPTGKPEMIQPSIGFFFGQTPPTPLLLAIQLESHSLDIPAGVKNHQVKSSFKLPVAVQALGIYPHAHYLGKQMRAIAKLPDGSLKWLLRINDWDFNWQDEYRFSEPVLLPKGTVISMDYLYDNSKDNARNINHPPIRVRYGPRSSDEMGGLSMQVLVQNKEDLEVISHDLWQYGLGVEIEGFQARLKVEPKDYQAHNGLALAFLQTRNFRGAFEHMEQAVNINPDFTGGHYNLGTMYLRAGQFKRAIMQFERVIELNPGLAEAYNNLGIAYAQRNEVEKSITEFERAIVVNPDYTEARNNLGRMRAILEQRKNQP
;
A
#
# COMPACT_ATOMS: atom_id res chain seq x y z
N MET A 1 4.77 -6.79 21.28
CA MET A 1 6.03 -7.40 21.80
C MET A 1 7.20 -6.65 21.18
N LEU A 2 8.05 -6.05 22.01
CA LEU A 2 9.33 -5.45 21.60
C LEU A 2 10.41 -6.43 22.04
N TYR A 3 11.13 -7.04 21.10
CA TYR A 3 12.33 -7.82 21.40
C TYR A 3 13.53 -7.07 20.84
N LEU A 4 14.22 -6.34 21.73
CA LEU A 4 15.62 -5.97 21.57
C LEU A 4 16.42 -7.06 22.30
N GLY A 5 17.09 -7.91 21.54
CA GLY A 5 17.92 -9.00 22.05
C GLY A 5 19.19 -9.13 21.22
N SER A 6 20.24 -8.48 21.69
CA SER A 6 21.61 -8.61 21.22
C SER A 6 22.16 -10.02 21.46
N GLN A 7 22.71 -10.67 20.44
CA GLN A 7 23.81 -11.62 20.62
C GLN A 7 24.80 -11.52 19.47
N VAL A 8 25.98 -11.01 19.82
CA VAL A 8 27.24 -11.16 19.08
C VAL A 8 27.68 -12.60 19.25
N MET A 9 27.75 -13.38 18.16
CA MET A 9 28.55 -14.59 18.11
C MET A 9 29.53 -14.50 16.94
N THR A 10 30.79 -14.33 17.33
CA THR A 10 31.97 -14.50 16.50
C THR A 10 32.13 -15.97 16.13
N THR A 11 32.10 -16.29 14.83
CA THR A 11 32.69 -17.54 14.32
C THR A 11 33.61 -17.22 13.15
N ARG A 12 34.91 -17.44 13.42
CA ARG A 12 35.98 -17.48 12.42
C ARG A 12 35.68 -18.60 11.42
N CYS A 13 35.77 -18.30 10.13
CA CYS A 13 36.07 -19.32 9.12
C CYS A 13 37.14 -18.78 8.16
N GLN A 14 38.26 -19.50 8.15
CA GLN A 14 39.43 -19.28 7.33
C GLN A 14 39.10 -19.59 5.86
N TRP A 15 39.46 -18.69 4.95
CA TRP A 15 39.55 -18.96 3.52
C TRP A 15 41.02 -19.21 3.17
N PRO A 16 41.38 -20.31 2.48
CA PRO A 16 42.69 -20.39 1.86
C PRO A 16 42.70 -19.60 0.55
N VAL A 17 43.79 -18.85 0.41
CA VAL A 17 44.28 -18.17 -0.77
C VAL A 17 44.56 -19.20 -1.88
N ALA A 18 44.10 -18.92 -3.11
CA ALA A 18 44.72 -19.45 -4.31
C ALA A 18 44.69 -18.40 -5.42
N VAL A 19 45.85 -18.21 -6.04
CA VAL A 19 46.28 -17.13 -6.92
C VAL A 19 46.49 -17.69 -8.33
N CYS A 20 46.12 -16.88 -9.35
CA CYS A 20 46.50 -16.92 -10.78
C CYS A 20 46.05 -18.17 -11.59
N PHE A 21 45.54 -18.02 -12.82
CA PHE A 21 46.25 -17.46 -13.98
C PHE A 21 45.35 -16.74 -15.01
N ILE A 22 46.02 -15.82 -15.69
CA ILE A 22 45.64 -15.03 -16.87
C ILE A 22 45.33 -15.94 -18.07
N PHE A 23 44.24 -15.65 -18.79
CA PHE A 23 44.20 -15.80 -20.25
C PHE A 23 43.38 -14.65 -20.85
N SER A 24 44.05 -13.86 -21.70
CA SER A 24 43.40 -12.88 -22.57
C SER A 24 42.81 -13.59 -23.77
N THR A 25 41.55 -13.30 -24.09
CA THR A 25 41.07 -13.29 -25.48
C THR A 25 40.05 -12.17 -25.65
N VAL A 26 40.47 -11.18 -26.43
CA VAL A 26 39.62 -10.21 -27.11
C VAL A 26 38.84 -10.96 -28.18
N VAL A 27 37.55 -10.64 -28.37
CA VAL A 27 36.84 -10.39 -29.65
C VAL A 27 35.33 -10.55 -29.41
N GLY A 28 34.55 -9.54 -29.80
CA GLY A 28 33.15 -9.73 -30.21
C GLY A 28 32.08 -9.11 -29.30
N GLY A 29 32.16 -7.80 -29.03
CA GLY A 29 31.00 -7.06 -28.55
C GLY A 29 29.90 -7.03 -29.62
N PHE A 30 28.77 -7.65 -29.34
CA PHE A 30 27.51 -7.32 -30.01
C PHE A 30 26.80 -6.28 -29.13
N PRO A 31 26.63 -5.02 -29.59
CA PRO A 31 25.73 -4.11 -28.91
C PRO A 31 24.31 -4.62 -29.18
N VAL A 32 23.64 -5.13 -28.15
CA VAL A 32 22.18 -5.17 -28.16
C VAL A 32 21.76 -3.72 -28.02
N ALA A 33 21.52 -3.08 -29.16
CA ALA A 33 20.84 -1.79 -29.22
C ALA A 33 19.43 -2.01 -28.65
N VAL A 34 19.25 -1.69 -27.37
CA VAL A 34 17.95 -1.31 -26.87
C VAL A 34 17.58 -0.06 -27.66
N SER A 35 16.61 -0.20 -28.55
CA SER A 35 15.97 0.94 -29.21
C SER A 35 15.27 1.75 -28.13
N LEU A 36 16.01 2.67 -27.50
CA LEU A 36 15.42 3.86 -26.92
C LEU A 36 14.57 4.46 -28.04
N GLY A 37 13.25 4.50 -27.83
CA GLY A 37 12.36 5.30 -28.65
C GLY A 37 12.74 6.76 -28.44
N THR A 38 13.80 7.20 -29.11
CA THR A 38 13.95 8.59 -29.47
C THR A 38 12.66 8.95 -30.20
N ASP A 39 12.04 10.07 -29.84
CA ASP A 39 11.16 10.82 -30.73
C ASP A 39 11.91 10.99 -32.06
N GLN A 40 11.78 10.00 -32.94
CA GLN A 40 12.05 10.22 -34.34
C GLN A 40 10.90 11.10 -34.78
N PRO A 41 11.15 12.29 -35.36
CA PRO A 41 10.11 12.99 -36.07
C PRO A 41 9.59 12.01 -37.12
N GLY A 42 8.40 11.47 -36.85
CA GLY A 42 7.74 10.50 -37.71
C GLY A 42 7.76 11.08 -39.12
N ARG A 43 8.15 10.22 -40.06
CA ARG A 43 8.03 10.40 -41.50
C ARG A 43 6.88 11.38 -41.77
N ILE A 44 7.20 12.63 -42.13
CA ILE A 44 6.20 13.65 -42.42
C ILE A 44 5.45 13.16 -43.66
N GLN A 45 4.33 12.47 -43.43
CA GLN A 45 3.43 12.02 -44.47
C GLN A 45 2.76 13.25 -45.11
N PRO A 46 2.53 13.26 -46.43
CA PRO A 46 1.91 14.39 -47.10
C PRO A 46 0.54 14.70 -46.47
N VAL A 47 0.29 15.99 -46.25
CA VAL A 47 -0.89 16.51 -45.53
C VAL A 47 -2.22 16.23 -46.26
N ASP A 48 -2.19 15.80 -47.52
CA ASP A 48 -3.36 15.76 -48.42
C ASP A 48 -4.16 14.44 -48.46
N GLU A 49 -3.66 13.33 -47.89
CA GLU A 49 -4.48 12.11 -47.84
C GLU A 49 -5.39 12.06 -46.61
N SER A 50 -6.66 11.73 -46.83
CA SER A 50 -7.63 11.55 -45.74
C SER A 50 -7.26 10.33 -44.90
N PRO A 51 -7.24 10.43 -43.55
CA PRO A 51 -6.89 9.30 -42.72
C PRO A 51 -7.94 8.19 -42.79
N THR A 52 -7.49 6.94 -42.72
CA THR A 52 -8.36 5.75 -42.71
C THR A 52 -8.26 5.02 -41.38
N PHE A 53 -9.26 4.17 -41.08
CA PHE A 53 -9.23 3.40 -39.84
C PHE A 53 -7.98 2.53 -39.78
N ILE A 54 -7.74 1.76 -40.84
CA ILE A 54 -6.69 0.75 -40.88
C ILE A 54 -5.30 1.38 -40.75
N ARG A 55 -4.99 2.37 -41.58
CA ARG A 55 -3.65 2.96 -41.64
C ARG A 55 -3.37 3.87 -40.44
N ASP A 56 -4.34 4.68 -40.05
CA ASP A 56 -4.08 5.85 -39.19
C ASP A 56 -4.70 5.74 -37.80
N ILE A 57 -5.87 5.09 -37.67
CA ILE A 57 -6.63 5.06 -36.40
C ILE A 57 -6.41 3.79 -35.60
N ALA A 58 -6.34 2.64 -36.26
CA ALA A 58 -6.11 1.35 -35.64
C ALA A 58 -4.81 1.35 -34.83
N PRO A 59 -3.65 1.87 -35.32
CA PRO A 59 -2.44 1.99 -34.50
C PRO A 59 -2.69 2.79 -33.21
N ILE A 60 -3.36 3.95 -33.33
CA ILE A 60 -3.64 4.82 -32.19
C ILE A 60 -4.52 4.11 -31.15
N LEU A 61 -5.62 3.50 -31.58
CA LEU A 61 -6.56 2.80 -30.68
C LEU A 61 -5.95 1.53 -30.08
N PHE A 62 -5.15 0.80 -30.85
CA PHE A 62 -4.49 -0.43 -30.42
C PHE A 62 -3.45 -0.16 -29.35
N GLU A 63 -2.67 0.90 -29.52
CA GLU A 63 -1.65 1.31 -28.56
C GLU A 63 -2.26 1.92 -27.29
N ASN A 64 -3.24 2.82 -27.43
CA ASN A 64 -3.65 3.70 -26.33
C ASN A 64 -4.99 3.35 -25.68
N CYS A 65 -5.81 2.51 -26.32
CA CYS A 65 -7.18 2.25 -25.87
C CYS A 65 -7.49 0.76 -25.69
N ALA A 66 -6.87 -0.11 -26.48
CA ALA A 66 -7.26 -1.52 -26.55
C ALA A 66 -7.01 -2.32 -25.26
N SER A 67 -6.09 -1.88 -24.39
CA SER A 67 -5.84 -2.53 -23.10
C SER A 67 -7.12 -2.61 -22.25
N CYS A 68 -7.91 -1.52 -22.21
CA CYS A 68 -9.21 -1.47 -21.53
C CYS A 68 -10.38 -1.78 -22.47
N HIS A 69 -10.30 -1.37 -23.74
CA HIS A 69 -11.36 -1.55 -24.74
C HIS A 69 -11.18 -2.83 -25.55
N ARG A 70 -11.26 -3.97 -24.85
CA ARG A 70 -11.26 -5.31 -25.44
C ARG A 70 -12.24 -6.24 -24.71
N PRO A 71 -12.68 -7.35 -25.33
CA PRO A 71 -13.62 -8.27 -24.69
C PRO A 71 -13.10 -8.78 -23.34
N GLY A 72 -13.96 -8.76 -22.31
CA GLY A 72 -13.65 -9.25 -20.96
C GLY A 72 -12.97 -8.25 -20.02
N GLU A 73 -12.66 -7.04 -20.50
CA GLU A 73 -12.02 -5.99 -19.70
C GLU A 73 -13.00 -4.93 -19.18
N VAL A 74 -12.48 -3.97 -18.42
CA VAL A 74 -13.25 -2.95 -17.70
C VAL A 74 -14.14 -2.08 -18.60
N ALA A 75 -13.74 -1.82 -19.84
CA ALA A 75 -14.57 -1.00 -20.72
C ALA A 75 -15.74 -1.82 -21.26
N PRO A 76 -16.95 -1.23 -21.37
CA PRO A 76 -18.16 -1.95 -21.77
C PRO A 76 -18.16 -2.37 -23.25
N PHE A 77 -17.06 -2.15 -23.97
CA PHE A 77 -16.95 -2.45 -25.39
C PHE A 77 -15.52 -2.54 -25.90
N SER A 78 -15.38 -3.26 -27.02
CA SER A 78 -14.13 -3.39 -27.75
C SER A 78 -13.91 -2.25 -28.77
N LEU A 79 -12.66 -1.82 -28.94
CA LEU A 79 -12.18 -0.93 -30.01
C LEU A 79 -11.22 -1.65 -31.00
N LEU A 80 -11.17 -2.98 -30.95
CA LEU A 80 -10.26 -3.79 -31.79
C LEU A 80 -10.69 -3.91 -33.27
N SER A 81 -11.85 -3.37 -33.65
CA SER A 81 -12.36 -3.49 -35.01
C SER A 81 -12.96 -2.19 -35.52
N TYR A 82 -12.86 -1.99 -36.84
CA TYR A 82 -13.42 -0.83 -37.54
C TYR A 82 -14.90 -0.64 -37.21
N LYS A 83 -15.72 -1.70 -37.32
CA LYS A 83 -17.17 -1.64 -37.05
C LYS A 83 -17.48 -1.08 -35.66
N ASN A 84 -16.71 -1.46 -34.65
CA ASN A 84 -16.91 -0.99 -33.28
C ASN A 84 -16.41 0.44 -33.09
N ALA A 85 -15.25 0.78 -33.67
CA ALA A 85 -14.71 2.13 -33.63
C ALA A 85 -15.62 3.13 -34.35
N LYS A 86 -16.06 2.81 -35.58
CA LYS A 86 -16.96 3.64 -36.39
C LYS A 86 -18.29 3.92 -35.70
N ARG A 87 -18.89 2.93 -35.05
CA ARG A 87 -20.14 3.10 -34.28
C ARG A 87 -20.01 4.17 -33.18
N ARG A 88 -18.79 4.40 -32.70
CA ARG A 88 -18.47 5.35 -31.62
C ARG A 88 -17.61 6.51 -32.08
N ALA A 89 -17.42 6.69 -33.39
CA ALA A 89 -16.51 7.68 -33.95
C ALA A 89 -16.70 9.08 -33.33
N SER A 90 -17.94 9.58 -33.31
CA SER A 90 -18.26 10.90 -32.72
C SER A 90 -17.99 10.95 -31.21
N GLN A 91 -18.27 9.87 -30.48
CA GLN A 91 -17.98 9.79 -29.04
C GLN A 91 -16.46 9.79 -28.79
N ILE A 92 -15.71 9.03 -29.58
CA ILE A 92 -14.25 8.97 -29.49
C ILE A 92 -13.67 10.38 -29.74
N VAL A 93 -14.15 11.10 -30.76
CA VAL A 93 -13.75 12.49 -31.00
C VAL A 93 -14.07 13.37 -29.80
N ASP A 94 -15.30 13.30 -29.25
CA ASP A 94 -15.71 14.14 -28.14
C ASP A 94 -14.82 13.95 -26.90
N VAL A 95 -14.65 12.69 -26.47
CA VAL A 95 -13.90 12.37 -25.23
C VAL A 95 -12.40 12.62 -25.38
N THR A 96 -11.83 12.40 -26.56
CA THR A 96 -10.40 12.66 -26.80
C THR A 96 -10.12 14.16 -26.95
N SER A 97 -11.02 14.91 -27.60
CA SER A 97 -10.89 16.35 -27.80
C SER A 97 -11.02 17.14 -26.49
N LYS A 98 -11.92 16.70 -25.60
CA LYS A 98 -12.11 17.30 -24.27
C LYS A 98 -11.03 16.89 -23.27
N ARG A 99 -10.12 16.00 -23.67
CA ARG A 99 -9.19 15.34 -22.76
C ARG A 99 -9.88 14.71 -21.56
N PHE A 100 -10.96 13.97 -21.84
CA PHE A 100 -11.66 13.16 -20.84
C PHE A 100 -11.15 11.71 -20.81
N MET A 101 -10.83 11.12 -21.97
CA MET A 101 -10.28 9.76 -22.10
C MET A 101 -9.31 9.69 -23.30
N PRO A 102 -8.18 8.95 -23.25
CA PRO A 102 -7.64 8.04 -22.20
C PRO A 102 -7.04 8.81 -21.00
N PRO A 103 -6.81 8.21 -19.80
CA PRO A 103 -6.54 8.97 -18.57
C PRO A 103 -5.41 10.00 -18.75
N TRP A 104 -5.76 11.29 -18.70
CA TRP A 104 -4.86 12.39 -19.06
C TRP A 104 -3.93 12.78 -17.92
N LEU A 105 -3.61 11.85 -17.03
CA LEU A 105 -2.74 12.06 -15.89
C LEU A 105 -1.44 11.27 -16.11
N PRO A 106 -0.28 11.82 -15.70
CA PRO A 106 -0.04 13.12 -15.08
C PRO A 106 0.46 14.17 -16.09
N GLU A 107 0.31 15.47 -15.83
CA GLU A 107 0.69 16.59 -16.74
C GLU A 107 2.05 16.42 -17.43
N PRO A 108 2.16 16.69 -18.75
CA PRO A 108 3.41 16.47 -19.48
C PRO A 108 4.47 17.49 -19.04
N GLY A 109 5.73 17.07 -18.97
CA GLY A 109 6.85 17.93 -18.56
C GLY A 109 7.02 18.10 -17.05
N TYR A 110 6.29 17.35 -16.23
CA TYR A 110 6.36 17.38 -14.76
C TYR A 110 6.80 16.03 -14.18
N GLY A 111 7.77 15.40 -14.86
CA GLY A 111 8.24 14.03 -14.65
C GLY A 111 8.14 13.22 -15.95
N ASP A 112 9.13 12.35 -16.18
CA ASP A 112 9.18 11.48 -17.35
C ASP A 112 8.87 10.06 -16.92
N PHE A 113 7.80 9.49 -17.47
CA PHE A 113 7.23 8.22 -17.00
C PHE A 113 7.13 7.20 -18.13
N VAL A 114 7.30 5.93 -17.80
CA VAL A 114 7.10 4.81 -18.75
C VAL A 114 5.62 4.69 -19.10
N SER A 115 5.32 4.41 -20.37
CA SER A 115 3.97 4.04 -20.85
C SER A 115 2.86 5.05 -20.50
N GLN A 116 3.12 6.35 -20.71
CA GLN A 116 2.11 7.39 -20.51
C GLN A 116 0.88 7.14 -21.41
N ARG A 117 -0.28 6.88 -20.81
CA ARG A 117 -1.53 6.52 -21.51
C ARG A 117 -2.23 7.77 -22.06
N ARG A 118 -1.58 8.49 -22.96
CA ARG A 118 -2.02 9.79 -23.47
C ARG A 118 -1.95 9.84 -24.98
N LEU A 119 -2.88 10.58 -25.58
CA LEU A 119 -2.80 10.88 -26.99
C LEU A 119 -2.04 12.18 -27.21
N ALA A 120 -1.07 12.14 -28.12
CA ALA A 120 -0.43 13.33 -28.65
C ALA A 120 -1.43 14.18 -29.44
N ASP A 121 -1.19 15.49 -29.52
CA ASP A 121 -2.09 16.43 -30.20
C ASP A 121 -2.34 16.06 -31.67
N TYR A 122 -1.32 15.50 -32.35
CA TYR A 122 -1.48 15.03 -33.73
C TYR A 122 -2.41 13.81 -33.80
N GLN A 123 -2.35 12.87 -32.85
CA GLN A 123 -3.23 11.70 -32.80
C GLN A 123 -4.69 12.12 -32.62
N ILE A 124 -4.96 13.09 -31.73
CA ILE A 124 -6.31 13.67 -31.53
C ILE A 124 -6.81 14.31 -32.83
N LYS A 125 -5.96 15.09 -33.51
CA LYS A 125 -6.29 15.71 -34.80
C LYS A 125 -6.54 14.67 -35.88
N THR A 126 -5.76 13.58 -35.93
CA THR A 126 -5.94 12.48 -36.88
C THR A 126 -7.27 11.76 -36.67
N ILE A 127 -7.63 11.44 -35.43
CA ILE A 127 -8.95 10.87 -35.09
C ILE A 127 -10.07 11.78 -35.57
N ARG A 128 -10.00 13.09 -35.28
CA ARG A 128 -11.00 14.05 -35.74
C ARG A 128 -11.10 14.09 -37.25
N ARG A 129 -9.97 14.23 -37.95
CA ARG A 129 -9.94 14.23 -39.42
C ARG A 129 -10.56 12.96 -40.00
N TRP A 130 -10.31 11.79 -39.42
CA TRP A 130 -10.92 10.53 -39.89
C TRP A 130 -12.44 10.57 -39.80
N VAL A 131 -12.99 11.08 -38.70
CA VAL A 131 -14.44 11.22 -38.53
C VAL A 131 -15.02 12.27 -39.47
N ASP A 132 -14.37 13.43 -39.61
CA ASP A 132 -14.79 14.52 -40.50
C ASP A 132 -14.84 14.07 -41.97
N HIS A 133 -14.00 13.11 -42.36
CA HIS A 133 -13.97 12.52 -43.71
C HIS A 133 -14.78 11.21 -43.83
N GLY A 134 -15.76 11.00 -42.95
CA GLY A 134 -16.74 9.91 -43.08
C GLY A 134 -16.36 8.58 -42.41
N ALA A 135 -15.30 8.57 -41.60
CA ALA A 135 -14.79 7.41 -40.87
C ALA A 135 -14.60 6.20 -41.81
N VAL A 136 -13.73 6.35 -42.81
CA VAL A 136 -13.44 5.34 -43.84
C VAL A 136 -12.58 4.20 -43.27
N GLU A 137 -12.82 2.97 -43.72
CA GLU A 137 -12.10 1.78 -43.21
C GLU A 137 -10.63 1.74 -43.67
N GLY A 138 -10.36 1.94 -44.96
CA GLY A 138 -9.03 1.77 -45.55
C GLY A 138 -8.84 0.37 -46.17
N ASP A 139 -7.63 0.08 -46.65
CA ASP A 139 -7.28 -1.21 -47.26
C ASP A 139 -7.03 -2.29 -46.18
N PRO A 140 -7.79 -3.41 -46.16
CA PRO A 140 -7.56 -4.54 -45.26
C PRO A 140 -6.12 -5.07 -45.21
N ASN A 141 -5.36 -4.94 -46.30
CA ASN A 141 -3.99 -5.45 -46.38
C ASN A 141 -2.99 -4.63 -45.55
N ASP A 142 -3.34 -3.39 -45.19
CA ASP A 142 -2.50 -2.49 -44.39
C ASP A 142 -2.84 -2.55 -42.89
N LEU A 143 -3.73 -3.47 -42.46
CA LEU A 143 -4.15 -3.56 -41.07
C LEU A 143 -2.94 -3.90 -40.19
N PRO A 144 -2.57 -3.02 -39.23
CA PRO A 144 -1.49 -3.34 -38.30
C PRO A 144 -1.85 -4.60 -37.52
N PRO A 145 -0.86 -5.40 -37.12
CA PRO A 145 -1.12 -6.55 -36.27
C PRO A 145 -1.86 -6.07 -35.01
N ALA A 146 -3.04 -6.66 -34.76
CA ALA A 146 -3.77 -6.39 -33.54
C ALA A 146 -2.88 -6.67 -32.33
N PRO A 147 -3.00 -5.91 -31.22
CA PRO A 147 -2.19 -6.16 -30.04
C PRO A 147 -2.39 -7.60 -29.59
N LYS A 148 -1.27 -8.28 -29.35
CA LYS A 148 -1.31 -9.63 -28.80
C LYS A 148 -1.63 -9.51 -27.32
N PHE A 149 -2.88 -9.81 -26.97
CA PHE A 149 -3.24 -10.02 -25.59
C PHE A 149 -3.22 -11.51 -25.29
N THR A 150 -2.41 -11.92 -24.32
CA THR A 150 -2.39 -13.30 -23.84
C THR A 150 -3.73 -13.58 -23.15
N PRO A 151 -4.52 -14.58 -23.60
CA PRO A 151 -5.70 -15.02 -22.86
C PRO A 151 -5.29 -15.49 -21.47
N GLY A 152 -5.95 -15.00 -20.43
CA GLY A 152 -5.56 -15.26 -19.05
C GLY A 152 -4.50 -14.26 -18.56
N TRP A 153 -3.31 -14.76 -18.22
CA TRP A 153 -2.23 -14.01 -17.58
C TRP A 153 -1.41 -13.21 -18.60
N GLN A 154 -1.33 -11.89 -18.44
CA GLN A 154 -0.70 -10.99 -19.41
C GLN A 154 0.82 -11.17 -19.50
N LEU A 155 1.49 -11.48 -18.38
CA LEU A 155 2.94 -11.73 -18.37
C LEU A 155 3.35 -13.14 -18.81
N GLY A 156 2.40 -13.97 -19.24
CA GLY A 156 2.61 -15.40 -19.50
C GLY A 156 2.14 -16.27 -18.33
N GLU A 157 2.40 -17.57 -18.37
CA GLU A 157 2.03 -18.50 -17.29
C GLU A 157 2.77 -18.15 -15.99
N PRO A 158 2.07 -17.87 -14.87
CA PRO A 158 2.71 -17.61 -13.59
C PRO A 158 3.38 -18.86 -13.02
N ASP A 159 4.50 -18.67 -12.32
CA ASP A 159 5.18 -19.74 -11.61
C ASP A 159 4.39 -20.29 -10.41
N LEU A 160 3.53 -19.44 -9.83
CA LEU A 160 2.62 -19.78 -8.74
C LEU A 160 1.32 -19.01 -8.90
N VAL A 161 0.19 -19.69 -8.75
CA VAL A 161 -1.14 -19.06 -8.72
C VAL A 161 -1.79 -19.31 -7.36
N LEU A 162 -2.03 -18.23 -6.61
CA LEU A 162 -2.74 -18.27 -5.34
C LEU A 162 -4.19 -17.82 -5.56
N THR A 163 -5.13 -18.73 -5.41
CA THR A 163 -6.57 -18.48 -5.60
C THR A 163 -7.29 -18.53 -4.26
N LEU A 164 -8.24 -17.60 -4.05
CA LEU A 164 -9.11 -17.65 -2.89
C LEU A 164 -9.87 -18.99 -2.86
N PRO A 165 -9.75 -19.80 -1.79
CA PRO A 165 -10.29 -21.17 -1.81
C PRO A 165 -11.81 -21.25 -1.98
N LYS A 166 -12.55 -20.25 -1.50
CA LYS A 166 -14.01 -20.16 -1.62
C LYS A 166 -14.41 -18.78 -2.15
N PRO A 167 -15.39 -18.69 -3.06
CA PRO A 167 -15.88 -17.39 -3.52
C PRO A 167 -16.52 -16.60 -2.37
N TYR A 168 -16.42 -15.27 -2.47
CA TYR A 168 -17.12 -14.33 -1.62
C TYR A 168 -18.30 -13.71 -2.39
N THR A 169 -19.41 -13.46 -1.69
CA THR A 169 -20.58 -12.77 -2.26
C THR A 169 -20.71 -11.41 -1.60
N LEU A 170 -20.52 -10.35 -2.37
CA LEU A 170 -20.81 -8.98 -1.97
C LEU A 170 -22.32 -8.77 -1.96
N GLY A 171 -22.84 -8.17 -0.88
CA GLY A 171 -24.25 -7.82 -0.77
C GLY A 171 -24.70 -6.76 -1.80
N PRO A 172 -26.01 -6.67 -2.07
CA PRO A 172 -26.56 -5.75 -3.06
C PRO A 172 -26.44 -4.27 -2.67
N ASP A 173 -26.59 -3.98 -1.38
CA ASP A 173 -26.73 -2.64 -0.84
C ASP A 173 -25.68 -2.36 0.24
N GLY A 174 -25.44 -1.08 0.52
CA GLY A 174 -24.54 -0.63 1.58
C GLY A 174 -23.51 0.38 1.09
N THR A 175 -22.66 0.82 2.02
CA THR A 175 -21.47 1.59 1.70
C THR A 175 -20.38 0.65 1.16
N ASP A 176 -19.28 1.24 0.69
CA ASP A 176 -18.07 0.51 0.34
C ASP A 176 -17.69 -0.55 1.38
N VAL A 177 -17.31 -1.73 0.90
CA VAL A 177 -16.90 -2.88 1.73
C VAL A 177 -15.41 -3.10 1.58
N PHE A 178 -14.68 -3.03 2.68
CA PHE A 178 -13.29 -3.48 2.73
C PHE A 178 -13.26 -4.91 3.27
N ARG A 179 -12.77 -5.84 2.45
CA ARG A 179 -12.64 -7.26 2.82
C ARG A 179 -11.19 -7.72 2.64
N ASN A 180 -10.63 -8.34 3.67
CA ASN A 180 -9.26 -8.84 3.69
C ASN A 180 -9.30 -10.36 3.55
N PHE A 181 -8.92 -10.87 2.39
CA PHE A 181 -8.87 -12.31 2.11
C PHE A 181 -7.50 -12.88 2.47
N VAL A 182 -7.48 -13.95 3.26
CA VAL A 182 -6.24 -14.62 3.65
C VAL A 182 -6.02 -15.85 2.77
N ILE A 183 -4.90 -15.88 2.05
CA ILE A 183 -4.56 -16.95 1.13
C ILE A 183 -3.19 -17.53 1.55
N PRO A 184 -3.15 -18.78 2.06
CA PRO A 184 -1.90 -19.41 2.47
C PRO A 184 -0.91 -19.58 1.31
N ASN A 185 0.36 -19.22 1.54
CA ASN A 185 1.46 -19.51 0.63
C ASN A 185 1.94 -20.97 0.81
N PRO A 186 1.91 -21.83 -0.24
CA PRO A 186 2.38 -23.21 -0.14
C PRO A 186 3.91 -23.35 -0.27
N GLU A 187 4.62 -22.29 -0.65
CA GLU A 187 6.06 -22.34 -0.86
C GLU A 187 6.81 -22.73 0.43
N ARG A 188 7.79 -23.63 0.27
CA ARG A 188 8.62 -24.17 1.36
C ARG A 188 10.01 -23.54 1.41
N GLN A 189 10.37 -22.76 0.40
CA GLN A 189 11.63 -22.06 0.28
C GLN A 189 11.38 -20.60 -0.16
N PRO A 190 12.26 -19.66 0.18
CA PRO A 190 12.12 -18.28 -0.26
C PRO A 190 12.04 -18.19 -1.79
N ARG A 191 11.12 -17.37 -2.31
CA ARG A 191 10.99 -17.08 -3.74
C ARG A 191 11.13 -15.58 -4.00
N TYR A 192 11.79 -15.22 -5.09
CA TYR A 192 12.09 -13.81 -5.40
C TYR A 192 11.06 -13.27 -6.38
N VAL A 193 10.04 -12.60 -5.88
CA VAL A 193 8.91 -12.10 -6.67
C VAL A 193 9.33 -10.91 -7.52
N ARG A 194 9.30 -11.05 -8.84
CA ARG A 194 9.56 -9.97 -9.82
C ARG A 194 8.28 -9.32 -10.34
N ALA A 195 7.18 -10.05 -10.33
CA ALA A 195 5.89 -9.49 -10.69
C ALA A 195 4.76 -10.20 -9.96
N ILE A 196 3.65 -9.48 -9.83
CA ILE A 196 2.37 -10.06 -9.52
C ILE A 196 1.36 -9.62 -10.58
N GLU A 197 0.39 -10.48 -10.86
CA GLU A 197 -0.80 -10.14 -11.63
C GLU A 197 -2.03 -10.49 -10.80
N VAL A 198 -2.92 -9.52 -10.61
CA VAL A 198 -4.16 -9.71 -9.84
C VAL A 198 -5.30 -9.95 -10.82
N ARG A 199 -6.02 -11.05 -10.62
CA ARG A 199 -7.26 -11.35 -11.31
C ARG A 199 -8.38 -11.39 -10.28
N PRO A 200 -9.17 -10.32 -10.13
CA PRO A 200 -10.22 -10.29 -9.11
C PRO A 200 -11.35 -11.30 -9.38
N GLY A 201 -11.49 -11.80 -10.60
CA GLY A 201 -12.63 -12.63 -11.03
C GLY A 201 -13.86 -11.79 -11.40
N ASN A 202 -14.11 -10.69 -10.67
CA ASN A 202 -15.12 -9.69 -11.02
C ASN A 202 -14.56 -8.27 -10.81
N ALA A 203 -13.85 -7.74 -11.81
CA ALA A 203 -13.21 -6.42 -11.72
C ALA A 203 -14.19 -5.25 -11.63
N ARG A 204 -15.47 -5.45 -11.99
CA ARG A 204 -16.49 -4.38 -12.04
C ARG A 204 -16.89 -3.85 -10.67
N ILE A 205 -16.65 -4.62 -9.62
CA ILE A 205 -17.02 -4.27 -8.24
C ILE A 205 -15.80 -3.96 -7.37
N VAL A 206 -14.59 -3.98 -7.94
CA VAL A 206 -13.35 -3.74 -7.21
C VAL A 206 -12.86 -2.34 -7.57
N HIS A 207 -12.74 -1.47 -6.57
CA HIS A 207 -12.14 -0.15 -6.77
C HIS A 207 -10.60 -0.25 -6.76
N HIS A 208 -10.03 -0.94 -5.78
CA HIS A 208 -8.61 -1.30 -5.75
C HIS A 208 -8.37 -2.55 -4.90
N ALA A 209 -7.14 -3.07 -4.99
CA ALA A 209 -6.63 -4.14 -4.16
C ALA A 209 -5.27 -3.78 -3.56
N ASN A 210 -5.07 -4.11 -2.28
CA ASN A 210 -3.78 -4.04 -1.60
C ASN A 210 -3.31 -5.46 -1.27
N ILE A 211 -2.06 -5.77 -1.61
CA ILE A 211 -1.47 -7.09 -1.35
C ILE A 211 -0.43 -6.95 -0.25
N ARG A 212 -0.62 -7.71 0.83
CA ARG A 212 0.22 -7.69 2.03
C ARG A 212 0.61 -9.10 2.42
N VAL A 213 1.64 -9.20 3.26
CA VAL A 213 2.09 -10.45 3.85
C VAL A 213 1.91 -10.43 5.37
N ASP A 214 1.45 -11.53 5.95
CA ASP A 214 1.37 -11.75 7.40
C ASP A 214 2.23 -12.96 7.80
N PRO A 215 3.46 -12.74 8.29
CA PRO A 215 4.31 -13.82 8.79
C PRO A 215 3.87 -14.35 10.17
N THR A 216 2.93 -13.68 10.85
CA THR A 216 2.46 -14.05 12.19
C THR A 216 1.24 -14.96 12.18
N HIS A 217 0.63 -15.16 11.00
CA HIS A 217 -0.63 -15.89 10.81
C HIS A 217 -1.82 -15.32 11.59
N SER A 218 -1.69 -14.13 12.19
CA SER A 218 -2.75 -13.51 12.99
C SER A 218 -4.01 -13.25 12.18
N CYS A 219 -3.88 -12.94 10.89
CA CYS A 219 -5.00 -12.70 10.01
C CYS A 219 -5.82 -13.97 9.74
N ARG A 220 -5.22 -15.17 9.79
CA ARG A 220 -5.98 -16.43 9.68
C ARG A 220 -6.97 -16.58 10.82
N ALA A 221 -6.59 -16.17 12.03
CA ALA A 221 -7.49 -16.23 13.18
C ALA A 221 -8.70 -15.30 13.00
N LEU A 222 -8.49 -14.12 12.42
CA LEU A 222 -9.57 -13.18 12.10
C LEU A 222 -10.49 -13.72 11.00
N ASP A 223 -9.91 -14.31 9.94
CA ASP A 223 -10.67 -14.96 8.86
C ASP A 223 -11.51 -16.13 9.40
N MET A 224 -10.91 -17.03 10.21
CA MET A 224 -11.61 -18.17 10.80
C MET A 224 -12.72 -17.78 11.78
N ALA A 225 -12.70 -16.57 12.33
CA ALA A 225 -13.76 -16.05 13.20
C ALA A 225 -15.00 -15.59 12.41
N GLU A 226 -14.89 -15.48 11.09
CA GLU A 226 -15.96 -15.01 10.21
C GLU A 226 -16.61 -16.18 9.46
N PRO A 227 -17.94 -16.14 9.22
CA PRO A 227 -18.64 -17.19 8.48
C PRO A 227 -18.35 -17.18 6.97
N ALA A 228 -17.97 -16.02 6.42
CA ALA A 228 -17.63 -15.83 5.01
C ALA A 228 -16.11 -15.62 4.85
N PRO A 229 -15.52 -15.97 3.69
CA PRO A 229 -14.07 -15.83 3.48
C PRO A 229 -13.55 -14.42 3.76
N GLY A 230 -12.40 -14.34 4.41
CA GLY A 230 -11.75 -13.11 4.82
C GLY A 230 -12.41 -12.46 6.03
N PHE A 231 -11.89 -11.29 6.43
CA PHE A 231 -12.45 -10.48 7.51
C PHE A 231 -12.66 -9.03 7.07
N GLY A 232 -13.62 -8.36 7.70
CA GLY A 232 -13.97 -6.97 7.36
C GLY A 232 -12.96 -5.95 7.87
N GLY A 233 -12.95 -4.76 7.25
CA GLY A 233 -12.26 -3.58 7.74
C GLY A 233 -11.05 -3.15 6.90
N MET A 234 -10.62 -1.90 7.10
CA MET A 234 -9.51 -1.29 6.34
C MET A 234 -8.14 -1.60 6.94
N LEU A 235 -8.09 -1.96 8.23
CA LEU A 235 -6.86 -2.35 8.90
C LEU A 235 -6.65 -3.86 8.71
N PRO A 236 -5.59 -4.28 8.00
CA PRO A 236 -5.38 -5.68 7.67
C PRO A 236 -4.70 -6.45 8.82
N GLY A 237 -5.03 -6.12 10.07
CA GLY A 237 -4.37 -6.69 11.26
C GLY A 237 -2.87 -6.39 11.29
N LYS A 238 -2.05 -7.44 11.43
CA LYS A 238 -0.57 -7.34 11.42
C LYS A 238 0.05 -7.50 10.02
N ALA A 239 -0.78 -7.62 8.98
CA ALA A 239 -0.25 -7.75 7.62
C ALA A 239 0.39 -6.44 7.15
N GLN A 240 1.55 -6.57 6.52
CA GLN A 240 2.34 -5.43 6.04
C GLN A 240 2.63 -5.56 4.56
N PHE A 241 2.88 -4.45 3.88
CA PHE A 241 3.47 -4.54 2.55
C PHE A 241 4.83 -5.23 2.65
N PRO A 242 5.21 -6.09 1.69
CA PRO A 242 6.56 -6.61 1.64
C PRO A 242 7.57 -5.45 1.60
N PRO A 243 8.74 -5.58 2.26
CA PRO A 243 9.75 -4.53 2.26
C PRO A 243 10.07 -4.03 0.84
N GLY A 244 10.04 -2.72 0.64
CA GLY A 244 10.34 -2.08 -0.65
C GLY A 244 9.26 -2.23 -1.73
N ALA A 245 8.20 -3.01 -1.51
CA ALA A 245 7.15 -3.25 -2.49
C ALA A 245 5.89 -2.42 -2.20
N VAL A 246 5.42 -1.68 -3.21
CA VAL A 246 4.10 -1.02 -3.19
C VAL A 246 3.16 -1.86 -4.05
N LEU A 247 2.45 -2.80 -3.42
CA LEU A 247 1.62 -3.77 -4.13
C LEU A 247 0.15 -3.34 -4.11
N ILE A 248 -0.14 -2.32 -4.92
CA ILE A 248 -1.48 -1.79 -5.15
C ILE A 248 -1.90 -2.13 -6.58
N TRP A 249 -3.13 -2.60 -6.74
CA TRP A 249 -3.73 -2.88 -8.03
C TRP A 249 -5.06 -2.13 -8.19
N THR A 250 -5.30 -1.59 -9.38
CA THR A 250 -6.55 -0.95 -9.79
C THR A 250 -7.03 -1.55 -11.11
N PRO A 251 -8.36 -1.56 -11.39
CA PRO A 251 -8.88 -2.05 -12.67
C PRO A 251 -8.22 -1.38 -13.88
N GLY A 252 -7.76 -2.18 -14.84
CA GLY A 252 -7.08 -1.71 -16.05
C GLY A 252 -5.58 -1.41 -15.86
N ARG A 253 -5.01 -1.64 -14.68
CA ARG A 253 -3.55 -1.64 -14.48
C ARG A 253 -2.94 -2.84 -15.20
N LEU A 254 -1.90 -2.58 -15.99
CA LEU A 254 -1.11 -3.64 -16.62
C LEU A 254 -0.04 -4.13 -15.64
N PRO A 255 0.23 -5.44 -15.55
CA PRO A 255 1.28 -5.95 -14.70
C PRO A 255 2.66 -5.53 -15.23
N ILE A 256 3.59 -5.26 -14.31
CA ILE A 256 4.96 -4.85 -14.62
C ILE A 256 5.89 -5.96 -14.14
N MET A 257 6.78 -6.41 -15.04
CA MET A 257 7.87 -7.33 -14.71
C MET A 257 9.09 -6.52 -14.27
N GLU A 258 9.39 -6.54 -12.97
CA GLU A 258 10.56 -5.84 -12.43
C GLU A 258 11.86 -6.49 -12.94
N GLN A 259 12.97 -5.74 -12.92
CA GLN A 259 14.29 -6.29 -13.26
C GLN A 259 14.76 -7.32 -12.22
N GLU A 260 15.70 -8.20 -12.60
CA GLU A 260 16.33 -9.13 -11.66
C GLU A 260 16.95 -8.35 -10.49
N GLY A 261 16.69 -8.81 -9.25
CA GLY A 261 17.16 -8.13 -8.03
C GLY A 261 16.36 -6.90 -7.59
N PHE A 262 15.28 -6.50 -8.27
CA PHE A 262 14.41 -5.38 -7.86
C PHE A 262 13.06 -5.82 -7.26
N GLY A 263 12.87 -7.13 -7.13
CA GLY A 263 11.67 -7.75 -6.59
C GLY A 263 11.56 -7.68 -5.05
N TRP A 264 10.80 -8.60 -4.48
CA TRP A 264 10.70 -8.81 -3.03
C TRP A 264 10.71 -10.31 -2.70
N VAL A 265 10.98 -10.66 -1.44
CA VAL A 265 11.05 -12.06 -1.02
C VAL A 265 9.69 -12.53 -0.52
N LEU A 266 9.10 -13.53 -1.19
CA LEU A 266 8.00 -14.30 -0.66
C LEU A 266 8.58 -15.40 0.24
N GLU A 267 8.51 -15.18 1.54
CA GLU A 267 9.04 -16.11 2.54
C GLU A 267 8.19 -17.40 2.62
N PRO A 268 8.80 -18.54 3.01
CA PRO A 268 8.07 -19.80 3.14
C PRO A 268 6.86 -19.69 4.07
N GLY A 269 5.72 -20.21 3.63
CA GLY A 269 4.52 -20.38 4.48
C GLY A 269 3.81 -19.09 4.93
N VAL A 270 4.33 -17.89 4.66
CA VAL A 270 3.68 -16.64 5.08
C VAL A 270 2.29 -16.49 4.46
N ASP A 271 1.36 -15.86 5.16
CA ASP A 271 0.04 -15.61 4.58
C ASP A 271 0.07 -14.42 3.65
N LEU A 272 -0.60 -14.57 2.52
CA LEU A 272 -0.95 -13.44 1.67
C LEU A 272 -2.28 -12.87 2.15
N VAL A 273 -2.33 -11.56 2.36
CA VAL A 273 -3.55 -10.83 2.72
C VAL A 273 -3.90 -9.90 1.56
N LEU A 274 -4.91 -10.30 0.79
CA LEU A 274 -5.47 -9.52 -0.31
C LEU A 274 -6.65 -8.71 0.23
N GLN A 275 -6.43 -7.42 0.47
CA GLN A 275 -7.50 -6.50 0.80
C GLN A 275 -8.14 -5.98 -0.48
N LEU A 276 -9.45 -6.17 -0.62
CA LEU A 276 -10.24 -5.56 -1.69
C LEU A 276 -11.12 -4.45 -1.13
N HIS A 277 -11.11 -3.30 -1.82
CA HIS A 277 -12.11 -2.24 -1.66
C HIS A 277 -13.21 -2.49 -2.68
N LEU A 278 -14.37 -2.92 -2.20
CA LEU A 278 -15.49 -3.38 -3.00
C LEU A 278 -16.64 -2.36 -3.00
N GLN A 279 -17.25 -2.17 -4.17
CA GLN A 279 -18.38 -1.26 -4.38
C GLN A 279 -19.65 -2.05 -4.72
N PRO A 280 -20.70 -2.00 -3.88
CA PRO A 280 -21.99 -2.63 -4.19
C PRO A 280 -22.63 -2.07 -5.47
N THR A 281 -23.37 -2.92 -6.20
CA THR A 281 -23.97 -2.56 -7.51
C THR A 281 -25.50 -2.51 -7.48
N GLY A 282 -26.13 -2.68 -6.31
CA GLY A 282 -27.59 -2.84 -6.17
C GLY A 282 -28.07 -4.28 -6.36
N LYS A 283 -27.17 -5.24 -6.54
CA LYS A 283 -27.47 -6.69 -6.61
C LYS A 283 -26.32 -7.52 -6.03
N PRO A 284 -26.56 -8.76 -5.58
CA PRO A 284 -25.48 -9.62 -5.09
C PRO A 284 -24.46 -9.91 -6.20
N GLU A 285 -23.18 -9.74 -5.89
CA GLU A 285 -22.08 -9.91 -6.84
C GLU A 285 -21.04 -10.89 -6.27
N MET A 286 -20.70 -11.91 -7.05
CA MET A 286 -19.71 -12.92 -6.63
C MET A 286 -18.30 -12.52 -7.06
N ILE A 287 -17.32 -12.83 -6.23
CA ILE A 287 -15.91 -12.61 -6.51
C ILE A 287 -15.07 -13.79 -5.98
N GLN A 288 -14.06 -14.19 -6.77
CA GLN A 288 -13.08 -15.20 -6.37
C GLN A 288 -11.72 -14.80 -6.96
N PRO A 289 -10.93 -14.02 -6.23
CA PRO A 289 -9.68 -13.50 -6.75
C PRO A 289 -8.59 -14.58 -6.82
N SER A 290 -7.72 -14.43 -7.82
CA SER A 290 -6.46 -15.16 -7.99
C SER A 290 -5.31 -14.19 -8.18
N ILE A 291 -4.13 -14.55 -7.69
CA ILE A 291 -2.89 -13.77 -7.86
C ILE A 291 -1.85 -14.68 -8.48
N GLY A 292 -1.34 -14.30 -9.65
CA GLY A 292 -0.23 -14.94 -10.32
C GLY A 292 1.08 -14.32 -9.88
N PHE A 293 2.04 -15.13 -9.47
CA PHE A 293 3.39 -14.73 -9.09
C PHE A 293 4.39 -15.15 -10.14
N PHE A 294 5.31 -14.25 -10.44
CA PHE A 294 6.42 -14.49 -11.36
C PHE A 294 7.72 -14.29 -10.61
N PHE A 295 8.58 -15.31 -10.61
CA PHE A 295 9.79 -15.33 -9.81
C PHE A 295 11.05 -15.11 -10.64
N GLY A 296 11.98 -14.37 -10.07
CA GLY A 296 13.35 -14.22 -10.56
C GLY A 296 14.30 -15.27 -9.99
N GLN A 297 15.51 -15.25 -10.52
CA GLN A 297 16.60 -16.10 -10.06
C GLN A 297 17.50 -15.39 -9.03
N THR A 298 17.50 -14.05 -9.06
CA THR A 298 18.37 -13.21 -8.24
C THR A 298 17.63 -12.73 -6.99
N PRO A 299 18.22 -12.90 -5.79
CA PRO A 299 17.66 -12.32 -4.57
C PRO A 299 17.46 -10.81 -4.70
N PRO A 300 16.37 -10.25 -4.14
CA PRO A 300 16.14 -8.81 -4.13
C PRO A 300 17.29 -8.02 -3.48
N THR A 301 17.52 -6.83 -4.01
CA THR A 301 18.42 -5.85 -3.43
C THR A 301 17.80 -5.35 -2.13
N PRO A 302 18.46 -5.51 -0.97
CA PRO A 302 17.89 -5.14 0.32
C PRO A 302 17.81 -3.62 0.54
N LEU A 303 17.95 -2.81 -0.52
CA LEU A 303 18.13 -1.35 -0.48
C LEU A 303 16.91 -0.59 -1.03
N LEU A 304 15.79 -1.27 -1.25
CA LEU A 304 14.54 -0.66 -1.66
C LEU A 304 13.67 -0.29 -0.44
N LEU A 305 13.09 0.90 -0.46
CA LEU A 305 12.08 1.33 0.52
C LEU A 305 11.05 2.27 -0.11
N ALA A 306 9.99 2.59 0.63
CA ALA A 306 9.00 3.58 0.24
C ALA A 306 9.05 4.79 1.18
N ILE A 307 9.13 5.99 0.61
CA ILE A 307 8.91 7.25 1.32
C ILE A 307 7.40 7.56 1.23
N GLN A 308 6.74 7.69 2.38
CA GLN A 308 5.31 8.04 2.45
C GLN A 308 5.17 9.45 3.02
N LEU A 309 4.60 10.36 2.23
CA LEU A 309 4.18 11.68 2.71
C LEU A 309 2.67 11.68 2.88
N GLU A 310 2.19 12.00 4.07
CA GLU A 310 0.77 11.94 4.42
C GLU A 310 0.37 13.14 5.28
N SER A 311 -0.94 13.32 5.48
CA SER A 311 -1.50 14.36 6.36
C SER A 311 -2.75 13.84 7.10
N HIS A 312 -2.56 13.29 8.30
CA HIS A 312 -3.65 12.73 9.12
C HIS A 312 -4.47 13.79 9.87
N SER A 313 -4.07 15.06 9.77
CA SER A 313 -4.74 16.21 10.39
C SER A 313 -5.72 16.95 9.47
N LEU A 314 -6.02 16.38 8.30
CA LEU A 314 -6.89 16.97 7.28
C LEU A 314 -8.32 17.21 7.82
N ASP A 315 -8.82 18.44 7.68
CA ASP A 315 -10.18 18.87 8.02
C ASP A 315 -10.62 19.96 7.03
N ILE A 316 -11.47 19.59 6.06
CA ILE A 316 -11.94 20.45 4.98
C ILE A 316 -13.36 20.94 5.31
N PRO A 317 -13.55 22.24 5.63
CA PRO A 317 -14.87 22.77 5.89
C PRO A 317 -15.80 22.68 4.67
N ALA A 318 -17.10 22.54 4.92
CA ALA A 318 -18.14 22.58 3.88
C ALA A 318 -18.04 23.87 3.04
N GLY A 319 -18.12 23.74 1.72
CA GLY A 319 -18.17 24.87 0.80
C GLY A 319 -16.80 25.42 0.36
N VAL A 320 -15.70 24.96 0.93
CA VAL A 320 -14.35 25.49 0.64
C VAL A 320 -13.83 24.99 -0.70
N LYS A 321 -13.50 25.90 -1.63
CA LYS A 321 -13.04 25.57 -2.98
C LYS A 321 -11.56 25.22 -3.13
N ASN A 322 -10.73 25.73 -2.23
CA ASN A 322 -9.28 25.72 -2.35
C ASN A 322 -8.66 25.43 -0.97
N HIS A 323 -8.90 24.23 -0.44
CA HIS A 323 -8.25 23.79 0.78
C HIS A 323 -6.91 23.14 0.43
N GLN A 324 -5.81 23.72 0.89
CA GLN A 324 -4.47 23.24 0.57
C GLN A 324 -3.89 22.40 1.70
N VAL A 325 -3.35 21.23 1.37
CA VAL A 325 -2.64 20.35 2.30
C VAL A 325 -1.24 20.12 1.76
N LYS A 326 -0.25 20.26 2.64
CA LYS A 326 1.16 20.07 2.30
C LYS A 326 1.80 19.12 3.29
N SER A 327 2.75 18.34 2.79
CA SER A 327 3.62 17.53 3.62
C SER A 327 5.00 17.45 2.98
N SER A 328 6.05 17.29 3.78
CA SER A 328 7.41 17.28 3.25
C SER A 328 8.37 16.49 4.12
N PHE A 329 9.35 15.86 3.48
CA PHE A 329 10.42 15.10 4.13
C PHE A 329 11.78 15.51 3.56
N LYS A 330 12.74 15.76 4.45
CA LYS A 330 14.12 16.08 4.06
C LYS A 330 14.95 14.81 4.08
N LEU A 331 15.56 14.46 2.95
CA LEU A 331 16.34 13.25 2.82
C LEU A 331 17.62 13.29 3.68
N PRO A 332 17.84 12.32 4.60
CA PRO A 332 19.07 12.23 5.38
C PRO A 332 20.24 11.62 4.60
N VAL A 333 19.94 10.96 3.48
CA VAL A 333 20.87 10.25 2.58
C VAL A 333 20.49 10.51 1.12
N ALA A 334 21.36 10.19 0.17
CA ALA A 334 21.01 10.26 -1.25
C ALA A 334 20.20 9.03 -1.67
N VAL A 335 19.21 9.21 -2.55
CA VAL A 335 18.36 8.13 -3.05
C VAL A 335 18.14 8.25 -4.57
N GLN A 336 17.74 7.15 -5.20
CA GLN A 336 17.21 7.17 -6.56
C GLN A 336 15.71 6.85 -6.51
N ALA A 337 14.86 7.77 -6.98
CA ALA A 337 13.42 7.53 -7.05
C ALA A 337 13.06 6.73 -8.31
N LEU A 338 12.30 5.65 -8.12
CA LEU A 338 11.95 4.68 -9.17
C LEU A 338 10.49 4.80 -9.61
N GLY A 339 9.60 5.16 -8.69
CA GLY A 339 8.18 5.31 -8.95
C GLY A 339 7.50 6.17 -7.90
N ILE A 340 6.35 6.74 -8.26
CA ILE A 340 5.58 7.65 -7.42
C ILE A 340 4.09 7.34 -7.55
N TYR A 341 3.39 7.27 -6.41
CA TYR A 341 1.98 6.94 -6.31
C TYR A 341 1.27 7.99 -5.44
N PRO A 342 0.51 8.92 -6.05
CA PRO A 342 -0.35 9.83 -5.30
C PRO A 342 -1.66 9.13 -4.90
N HIS A 343 -2.23 9.53 -3.77
CA HIS A 343 -3.54 9.07 -3.30
C HIS A 343 -4.36 10.19 -2.64
N ALA A 344 -5.62 10.32 -3.04
CA ALA A 344 -6.65 11.19 -2.48
C ALA A 344 -8.05 10.72 -2.93
N HIS A 345 -9.10 11.11 -2.22
CA HIS A 345 -10.49 10.79 -2.48
C HIS A 345 -11.20 11.85 -3.34
N TYR A 346 -12.53 11.91 -3.25
CA TYR A 346 -13.41 12.65 -4.15
C TYR A 346 -13.22 14.16 -4.14
N LEU A 347 -12.72 14.75 -3.05
CA LEU A 347 -12.53 16.20 -2.97
C LEU A 347 -11.20 16.64 -3.57
N GLY A 348 -10.28 15.70 -3.80
CA GLY A 348 -9.01 15.98 -4.47
C GLY A 348 -9.25 16.68 -5.80
N LYS A 349 -8.52 17.78 -6.03
CA LYS A 349 -8.62 18.59 -7.25
C LYS A 349 -7.29 18.70 -7.96
N GLN A 350 -6.21 18.90 -7.22
CA GLN A 350 -4.86 18.97 -7.79
C GLN A 350 -3.87 18.26 -6.89
N MET A 351 -2.81 17.72 -7.50
CA MET A 351 -1.68 17.13 -6.80
C MET A 351 -0.37 17.62 -7.44
N ARG A 352 0.57 18.06 -6.61
CA ARG A 352 1.94 18.38 -7.01
C ARG A 352 2.95 17.67 -6.12
N ALA A 353 3.97 17.08 -6.75
CA ALA A 353 5.17 16.59 -6.08
C ALA A 353 6.41 17.31 -6.63
N ILE A 354 7.20 17.89 -5.74
CA ILE A 354 8.40 18.65 -6.09
C ILE A 354 9.54 18.26 -5.14
N ALA A 355 10.74 18.07 -5.67
CA ALA A 355 11.96 17.97 -4.90
C ALA A 355 12.73 19.30 -4.98
N LYS A 356 12.98 19.93 -3.83
CA LYS A 356 13.92 21.05 -3.71
C LYS A 356 15.30 20.50 -3.39
N LEU A 357 16.23 20.62 -4.33
CA LEU A 357 17.59 20.11 -4.20
C LEU A 357 18.43 20.97 -3.22
N PRO A 358 19.58 20.46 -2.71
CA PRO A 358 20.43 21.20 -1.77
C PRO A 358 20.96 22.54 -2.29
N ASP A 359 21.13 22.66 -3.62
CA ASP A 359 21.53 23.90 -4.29
C ASP A 359 20.39 24.92 -4.44
N GLY A 360 19.18 24.56 -4.01
CA GLY A 360 17.97 25.39 -4.09
C GLY A 360 17.16 25.22 -5.36
N SER A 361 17.66 24.48 -6.37
CA SER A 361 16.92 24.20 -7.59
C SER A 361 15.71 23.29 -7.34
N LEU A 362 14.70 23.40 -8.20
CA LEU A 362 13.48 22.61 -8.11
C LEU A 362 13.45 21.55 -9.20
N LYS A 363 13.11 20.33 -8.82
CA LYS A 363 12.86 19.21 -9.74
C LYS A 363 11.42 18.75 -9.59
N TRP A 364 10.69 18.72 -10.70
CA TRP A 364 9.34 18.18 -10.71
C TRP A 364 9.37 16.67 -10.62
N LEU A 365 8.50 16.12 -9.77
CA LEU A 365 8.32 14.69 -9.60
C LEU A 365 6.94 14.22 -10.08
N LEU A 366 5.90 15.05 -9.94
CA LEU A 366 4.56 14.76 -10.44
C LEU A 366 3.70 16.02 -10.48
N ARG A 367 2.79 16.12 -11.46
CA ARG A 367 1.73 17.13 -11.46
C ARG A 367 0.44 16.58 -12.04
N ILE A 368 -0.67 16.80 -11.34
CA ILE A 368 -2.03 16.46 -11.76
C ILE A 368 -2.90 17.69 -11.52
N ASN A 369 -3.45 18.29 -12.58
CA ASN A 369 -4.28 19.50 -12.49
C ASN A 369 -5.78 19.23 -12.34
N ASP A 370 -6.24 18.05 -12.77
CA ASP A 370 -7.62 17.58 -12.62
C ASP A 370 -7.60 16.19 -12.01
N TRP A 371 -7.51 16.14 -10.69
CA TRP A 371 -7.52 14.88 -9.95
C TRP A 371 -8.84 14.15 -10.14
N ASP A 372 -8.75 12.83 -10.35
CA ASP A 372 -9.91 11.95 -10.42
C ASP A 372 -9.66 10.72 -9.55
N PHE A 373 -10.51 10.53 -8.55
CA PHE A 373 -10.45 9.39 -7.64
C PHE A 373 -10.48 8.04 -8.38
N ASN A 374 -11.16 7.96 -9.53
CA ASN A 374 -11.23 6.73 -10.32
C ASN A 374 -9.97 6.48 -11.15
N TRP A 375 -9.07 7.47 -11.28
CA TRP A 375 -7.86 7.42 -12.09
C TRP A 375 -6.61 7.66 -11.23
N GLN A 376 -6.39 6.76 -10.28
CA GLN A 376 -5.19 6.70 -9.45
C GLN A 376 -4.29 5.57 -9.95
N ASP A 377 -3.03 5.89 -10.21
CA ASP A 377 -2.05 4.92 -10.70
C ASP A 377 -0.65 5.23 -10.14
N GLU A 378 0.23 4.24 -10.22
CA GLU A 378 1.64 4.41 -9.94
C GLU A 378 2.35 4.86 -11.22
N TYR A 379 3.08 5.97 -11.13
CA TYR A 379 3.86 6.51 -12.23
C TYR A 379 5.32 6.08 -12.07
N ARG A 380 5.79 5.19 -12.95
CA ARG A 380 7.18 4.72 -12.98
C ARG A 380 8.05 5.66 -13.79
N PHE A 381 9.12 6.17 -13.19
CA PHE A 381 10.03 7.05 -13.91
C PHE A 381 10.70 6.28 -15.04
N SER A 382 10.85 6.93 -16.19
CA SER A 382 11.53 6.36 -17.37
C SER A 382 13.01 6.05 -17.07
N GLU A 383 13.63 6.90 -16.24
CA GLU A 383 14.94 6.68 -15.66
C GLU A 383 14.90 7.00 -14.15
N PRO A 384 15.66 6.29 -13.30
CA PRO A 384 15.74 6.61 -11.88
C PRO A 384 16.14 8.07 -11.62
N VAL A 385 15.35 8.76 -10.81
CA VAL A 385 15.59 10.18 -10.49
C VAL A 385 16.54 10.28 -9.30
N LEU A 386 17.78 10.69 -9.53
CA LEU A 386 18.73 10.95 -8.45
C LEU A 386 18.28 12.15 -7.59
N LEU A 387 18.15 11.92 -6.29
CA LEU A 387 17.84 12.92 -5.27
C LEU A 387 18.97 12.94 -4.22
N PRO A 388 19.84 13.95 -4.22
CA PRO A 388 20.95 14.04 -3.26
C PRO A 388 20.48 14.19 -1.81
N LYS A 389 21.35 13.80 -0.87
CA LYS A 389 21.17 14.09 0.56
C LYS A 389 20.85 15.56 0.79
N GLY A 390 19.88 15.84 1.65
CA GLY A 390 19.42 17.19 1.97
C GLY A 390 18.31 17.72 1.05
N THR A 391 17.96 16.99 -0.02
CA THR A 391 16.77 17.27 -0.83
C THR A 391 15.52 17.27 0.04
N VAL A 392 14.63 18.25 -0.15
CA VAL A 392 13.31 18.30 0.49
C VAL A 392 12.26 17.88 -0.52
N ILE A 393 11.65 16.74 -0.29
CA ILE A 393 10.54 16.21 -1.10
C ILE A 393 9.25 16.76 -0.53
N SER A 394 8.42 17.35 -1.37
CA SER A 394 7.17 18.00 -0.96
C SER A 394 5.99 17.45 -1.75
N MET A 395 4.91 17.17 -1.02
CA MET A 395 3.58 16.88 -1.51
C MET A 395 2.69 18.10 -1.27
N ASP A 396 1.88 18.47 -2.26
CA ASP A 396 0.93 19.58 -2.19
C ASP A 396 -0.37 19.18 -2.91
N TYR A 397 -1.42 18.96 -2.12
CA TYR A 397 -2.78 18.73 -2.60
C TYR A 397 -3.63 19.98 -2.48
N LEU A 398 -4.51 20.17 -3.45
CA LEU A 398 -5.61 21.11 -3.39
C LEU A 398 -6.93 20.34 -3.42
N TYR A 399 -7.84 20.67 -2.50
CA TYR A 399 -9.17 20.07 -2.40
C TYR A 399 -10.28 21.10 -2.65
N ASP A 400 -11.39 20.64 -3.22
CA ASP A 400 -12.60 21.42 -3.50
C ASP A 400 -13.83 20.75 -2.90
N ASN A 401 -14.23 21.20 -1.72
CA ASN A 401 -15.43 20.79 -1.00
C ASN A 401 -16.60 21.76 -1.25
N SER A 402 -16.64 22.41 -2.41
CA SER A 402 -17.77 23.25 -2.79
C SER A 402 -18.85 22.47 -3.53
N LYS A 403 -20.02 23.10 -3.68
CA LYS A 403 -21.14 22.57 -4.48
C LYS A 403 -20.82 22.52 -5.99
N ASP A 404 -19.77 23.22 -6.43
CA ASP A 404 -19.39 23.31 -7.84
C ASP A 404 -18.45 22.15 -8.24
N ASN A 405 -17.89 21.42 -7.27
CA ASN A 405 -17.15 20.20 -7.54
C ASN A 405 -18.14 19.08 -7.88
N ALA A 406 -18.24 18.73 -9.16
CA ALA A 406 -19.10 17.65 -9.64
C ALA A 406 -18.73 16.26 -9.08
N ARG A 407 -17.51 16.08 -8.55
CA ARG A 407 -17.06 14.84 -7.89
C ARG A 407 -17.40 14.81 -6.40
N ASN A 408 -17.87 15.90 -5.79
CA ASN A 408 -18.27 15.92 -4.39
C ASN A 408 -19.55 15.11 -4.19
N ILE A 409 -19.47 14.00 -3.45
CA ILE A 409 -20.62 13.12 -3.21
C ILE A 409 -21.65 13.70 -2.22
N ASN A 410 -21.32 14.79 -1.53
CA ASN A 410 -22.18 15.42 -0.53
C ASN A 410 -22.91 16.63 -1.13
N HIS A 411 -24.23 16.52 -1.25
CA HIS A 411 -25.11 17.60 -1.72
C HIS A 411 -26.26 17.83 -0.72
N PRO A 412 -26.23 18.89 0.10
CA PRO A 412 -25.21 19.96 0.14
C PRO A 412 -23.85 19.51 0.71
N PRO A 413 -22.74 20.24 0.44
CA PRO A 413 -21.44 19.91 1.00
C PRO A 413 -21.45 19.89 2.53
N ILE A 414 -20.74 18.92 3.11
CA ILE A 414 -20.52 18.78 4.56
C ILE A 414 -19.04 18.94 4.88
N ARG A 415 -18.68 19.14 6.15
CA ARG A 415 -17.27 19.10 6.56
C ARG A 415 -16.74 17.66 6.40
N VAL A 416 -15.59 17.50 5.74
CA VAL A 416 -14.94 16.20 5.48
C VAL A 416 -13.58 16.19 6.16
N ARG A 417 -13.18 15.08 6.77
CA ARG A 417 -11.94 14.94 7.55
C ARG A 417 -11.09 13.78 7.05
N TYR A 418 -9.86 13.70 7.54
CA TYR A 418 -9.01 12.54 7.33
C TYR A 418 -9.76 11.26 7.72
N GLY A 419 -9.79 10.32 6.80
CA GLY A 419 -10.33 9.00 7.08
C GLY A 419 -10.23 8.08 5.88
N PRO A 420 -10.33 6.76 6.12
CA PRO A 420 -10.08 5.75 5.10
C PRO A 420 -11.29 5.39 4.24
N ARG A 421 -12.50 5.90 4.52
CA ARG A 421 -13.66 5.70 3.63
C ARG A 421 -13.57 6.67 2.46
N SER A 422 -14.11 6.27 1.30
CA SER A 422 -14.19 7.16 0.14
C SER A 422 -14.98 8.45 0.40
N SER A 423 -15.89 8.44 1.38
CA SER A 423 -16.62 9.62 1.85
C SER A 423 -15.88 10.49 2.87
N ASP A 424 -14.81 9.96 3.46
CA ASP A 424 -13.79 10.75 4.16
C ASP A 424 -12.76 11.24 3.13
N GLU A 425 -11.65 11.84 3.55
CA GLU A 425 -10.61 12.31 2.64
C GLU A 425 -9.21 11.87 3.05
N MET A 426 -8.30 11.76 2.09
CA MET A 426 -6.89 11.42 2.30
C MET A 426 -6.00 12.32 1.43
N GLY A 427 -4.75 12.50 1.87
CA GLY A 427 -3.72 13.18 1.10
C GLY A 427 -2.40 12.47 1.30
N GLY A 428 -2.09 11.57 0.38
CA GLY A 428 -0.93 10.70 0.43
C GLY A 428 -0.08 10.79 -0.83
N LEU A 429 1.22 10.58 -0.67
CA LEU A 429 2.19 10.40 -1.74
C LEU A 429 3.20 9.36 -1.31
N SER A 430 3.17 8.20 -1.95
CA SER A 430 4.19 7.16 -1.80
C SER A 430 5.21 7.28 -2.92
N MET A 431 6.49 7.11 -2.60
CA MET A 431 7.56 7.08 -3.59
C MET A 431 8.52 5.93 -3.30
N GLN A 432 8.67 5.02 -4.26
CA GLN A 432 9.64 3.94 -4.16
C GLN A 432 11.03 4.50 -4.47
N VAL A 433 11.99 4.20 -3.59
CA VAL A 433 13.37 4.66 -3.74
C VAL A 433 14.37 3.52 -3.51
N LEU A 434 15.50 3.63 -4.19
CA LEU A 434 16.69 2.80 -3.99
C LEU A 434 17.75 3.61 -3.22
N VAL A 435 18.27 3.05 -2.13
CA VAL A 435 19.42 3.60 -1.39
C VAL A 435 20.73 2.95 -1.80
N GLN A 436 21.85 3.61 -1.50
CA GLN A 436 23.16 3.18 -1.97
C GLN A 436 23.74 1.98 -1.21
N ASN A 437 23.49 1.90 0.10
CA ASN A 437 24.09 0.91 1.00
C ASN A 437 23.22 0.68 2.25
N LYS A 438 23.59 -0.30 3.07
CA LYS A 438 22.81 -0.71 4.26
C LYS A 438 22.85 0.34 5.36
N GLU A 439 23.96 1.04 5.52
CA GLU A 439 24.12 2.10 6.49
C GLU A 439 23.15 3.26 6.20
N ASP A 440 23.04 3.66 4.94
CA ASP A 440 22.09 4.66 4.49
C ASP A 440 20.64 4.20 4.65
N LEU A 441 20.37 2.90 4.44
CA LEU A 441 19.06 2.30 4.68
C LEU A 441 18.64 2.42 6.14
N GLU A 442 19.53 2.10 7.08
CA GLU A 442 19.26 2.21 8.52
C GLU A 442 18.96 3.66 8.91
N VAL A 443 19.75 4.61 8.41
CA VAL A 443 19.56 6.05 8.65
C VAL A 443 18.21 6.54 8.14
N ILE A 444 17.88 6.28 6.87
CA ILE A 444 16.60 6.77 6.31
C ILE A 444 15.39 6.05 6.92
N SER A 445 15.51 4.76 7.23
CA SER A 445 14.42 4.01 7.86
C SER A 445 14.10 4.55 9.25
N HIS A 446 15.13 4.92 10.02
CA HIS A 446 14.94 5.58 11.32
C HIS A 446 14.20 6.91 11.17
N ASP A 447 14.67 7.79 10.28
CA ASP A 447 14.08 9.13 10.09
C ASP A 447 12.65 9.07 9.54
N LEU A 448 12.37 8.15 8.62
CA LEU A 448 11.01 7.93 8.11
C LEU A 448 10.06 7.42 9.18
N TRP A 449 10.53 6.54 10.07
CA TRP A 449 9.74 6.09 11.21
C TRP A 449 9.39 7.23 12.16
N GLN A 450 10.36 8.10 12.49
CA GLN A 450 10.11 9.29 13.31
C GLN A 450 9.12 10.25 12.64
N TYR A 451 9.31 10.48 11.33
CA TYR A 451 8.41 11.31 10.54
C TYR A 451 6.98 10.77 10.56
N GLY A 452 6.78 9.47 10.29
CA GLY A 452 5.47 8.83 10.30
C GLY A 452 4.78 8.92 11.66
N LEU A 453 5.52 8.72 12.75
CA LEU A 453 4.97 8.94 14.10
C LEU A 453 4.54 10.38 14.35
N GLY A 454 5.27 11.35 13.82
CA GLY A 454 4.87 12.77 13.86
C GLY A 454 3.53 13.00 13.18
N VAL A 455 3.34 12.46 11.98
CA VAL A 455 2.08 12.54 11.22
C VAL A 455 0.92 11.92 12.01
N GLU A 456 1.13 10.74 12.60
CA GLU A 456 0.10 10.08 13.42
C GLU A 456 -0.28 10.88 14.67
N ILE A 457 0.72 11.41 15.38
CA ILE A 457 0.49 12.25 16.57
C ILE A 457 -0.35 13.48 16.20
N GLU A 458 0.01 14.17 15.12
CA GLU A 458 -0.74 15.33 14.63
C GLU A 458 -2.17 14.96 14.25
N GLY A 459 -2.36 13.80 13.59
CA GLY A 459 -3.68 13.28 13.23
C GLY A 459 -4.56 13.00 14.45
N PHE A 460 -4.06 12.24 15.43
CA PHE A 460 -4.81 11.97 16.66
C PHE A 460 -5.12 13.25 17.44
N GLN A 461 -4.17 14.19 17.53
CA GLN A 461 -4.40 15.48 18.16
C GLN A 461 -5.48 16.30 17.44
N ALA A 462 -5.47 16.34 16.11
CA ALA A 462 -6.50 17.00 15.32
C ALA A 462 -7.88 16.38 15.57
N ARG A 463 -7.96 15.04 15.61
CA ARG A 463 -9.18 14.31 15.94
C ARG A 463 -9.70 14.64 17.33
N LEU A 464 -8.83 14.61 18.35
CA LEU A 464 -9.21 14.90 19.74
C LEU A 464 -9.62 16.36 19.99
N LYS A 465 -9.18 17.31 19.15
CA LYS A 465 -9.69 18.70 19.22
C LYS A 465 -11.18 18.77 18.88
N VAL A 466 -11.67 17.88 18.02
CA VAL A 466 -13.07 17.83 17.56
C VAL A 466 -13.88 16.84 18.39
N GLU A 467 -13.31 15.69 18.69
CA GLU A 467 -13.94 14.58 19.42
C GLU A 467 -13.13 14.26 20.69
N PRO A 468 -13.19 15.10 21.76
CA PRO A 468 -12.39 14.90 22.96
C PRO A 468 -12.72 13.63 23.75
N LYS A 469 -13.83 12.97 23.42
CA LYS A 469 -14.27 11.71 24.04
C LYS A 469 -14.03 10.50 23.13
N ASP A 470 -13.16 10.63 22.13
CA ASP A 470 -12.76 9.49 21.32
C ASP A 470 -11.67 8.68 22.02
N TYR A 471 -12.08 7.61 22.70
CA TYR A 471 -11.14 6.73 23.40
C TYR A 471 -10.15 6.04 22.46
N GLN A 472 -10.48 5.80 21.19
CA GLN A 472 -9.59 5.16 20.22
C GLN A 472 -8.47 6.12 19.82
N ALA A 473 -8.80 7.40 19.59
CA ALA A 473 -7.82 8.43 19.31
C ALA A 473 -6.90 8.70 20.52
N HIS A 474 -7.46 8.70 21.74
CA HIS A 474 -6.67 8.74 22.97
C HIS A 474 -5.69 7.56 23.08
N ASN A 475 -6.15 6.33 22.81
CA ASN A 475 -5.29 5.15 22.80
C ASN A 475 -4.20 5.24 21.71
N GLY A 476 -4.54 5.63 20.49
CA GLY A 476 -3.58 5.80 19.39
C GLY A 476 -2.49 6.80 19.73
N LEU A 477 -2.87 7.97 20.25
CA LEU A 477 -1.93 9.01 20.69
C LEU A 477 -1.04 8.54 21.84
N ALA A 478 -1.60 7.81 22.81
CA ALA A 478 -0.83 7.24 23.91
C ALA A 478 0.23 6.24 23.42
N LEU A 479 -0.13 5.37 22.48
CA LEU A 479 0.81 4.41 21.87
C LEU A 479 1.91 5.14 21.09
N ALA A 480 1.58 6.16 20.31
CA ALA A 480 2.58 6.97 19.59
C ALA A 480 3.52 7.72 20.57
N PHE A 481 3.00 8.21 21.70
CA PHE A 481 3.81 8.80 22.75
C PHE A 481 4.73 7.81 23.46
N LEU A 482 4.33 6.54 23.61
CA LEU A 482 5.26 5.50 24.09
C LEU A 482 6.44 5.30 23.14
N GLN A 483 6.17 5.29 21.83
CA GLN A 483 7.21 5.12 20.80
C GLN A 483 8.20 6.29 20.79
N THR A 484 7.70 7.52 20.97
CA THR A 484 8.52 8.74 21.06
C THR A 484 9.07 9.00 22.48
N ARG A 485 8.91 8.05 23.41
CA ARG A 485 9.35 8.13 24.82
C ARG A 485 8.74 9.28 25.62
N ASN A 486 7.64 9.86 25.16
CA ASN A 486 6.82 10.78 25.96
C ASN A 486 5.93 9.99 26.93
N PHE A 487 6.54 9.41 27.97
CA PHE A 487 5.82 8.56 28.93
C PHE A 487 4.71 9.30 29.67
N ARG A 488 4.88 10.59 29.95
CA ARG A 488 3.87 11.39 30.65
C ARG A 488 2.61 11.52 29.81
N GLY A 489 2.75 11.97 28.56
CA GLY A 489 1.62 12.06 27.63
C GLY A 489 0.99 10.70 27.35
N ALA A 490 1.79 9.64 27.27
CA ALA A 490 1.26 8.29 27.12
C ALA A 490 0.34 7.87 28.26
N PHE A 491 0.75 8.06 29.52
CA PHE A 491 -0.11 7.78 30.68
C PHE A 491 -1.37 8.64 30.67
N GLU A 492 -1.24 9.95 30.47
CA GLU A 492 -2.37 10.88 30.43
C GLU A 492 -3.43 10.43 29.42
N HIS A 493 -3.04 10.16 28.16
CA HIS A 493 -4.01 9.77 27.14
C HIS A 493 -4.53 8.34 27.30
N MET A 494 -3.74 7.39 27.81
CA MET A 494 -4.22 6.03 28.06
C MET A 494 -5.23 5.99 29.21
N GLU A 495 -4.99 6.76 30.28
CA GLU A 495 -5.95 6.94 31.38
C GLU A 495 -7.26 7.56 30.88
N GLN A 496 -7.18 8.58 30.01
CA GLN A 496 -8.38 9.14 29.37
C GLN A 496 -9.14 8.08 28.55
N ALA A 497 -8.44 7.25 27.76
CA ALA A 497 -9.08 6.21 26.96
C ALA A 497 -9.92 5.24 27.80
N VAL A 498 -9.37 4.73 28.91
CA VAL A 498 -10.09 3.80 29.81
C VAL A 498 -11.17 4.51 30.65
N ASN A 499 -11.00 5.79 30.97
CA ASN A 499 -12.03 6.57 31.68
C ASN A 499 -13.23 6.86 30.79
N ILE A 500 -12.99 7.16 29.51
CA ILE A 500 -14.05 7.39 28.51
C ILE A 500 -14.78 6.09 28.21
N ASN A 501 -14.05 4.97 28.05
CA ASN A 501 -14.63 3.66 27.82
C ASN A 501 -14.08 2.61 28.82
N PRO A 502 -14.77 2.40 29.96
CA PRO A 502 -14.37 1.43 31.00
C PRO A 502 -14.42 -0.05 30.60
N ASP A 503 -14.97 -0.36 29.44
CA ASP A 503 -15.02 -1.72 28.88
C ASP A 503 -13.98 -1.93 27.78
N PHE A 504 -13.10 -0.94 27.56
CA PHE A 504 -12.03 -1.03 26.57
C PHE A 504 -10.89 -1.92 27.09
N THR A 505 -11.05 -3.25 26.92
CA THR A 505 -10.09 -4.29 27.34
C THR A 505 -8.66 -4.00 26.89
N GLY A 506 -8.47 -3.57 25.63
CA GLY A 506 -7.15 -3.24 25.09
C GLY A 506 -6.47 -2.07 25.81
N GLY A 507 -7.24 -1.05 26.19
CA GLY A 507 -6.75 0.10 26.95
C GLY A 507 -6.31 -0.29 28.36
N HIS A 508 -7.12 -1.08 29.07
CA HIS A 508 -6.75 -1.61 30.38
C HIS A 508 -5.48 -2.47 30.32
N TYR A 509 -5.35 -3.33 29.31
CA TYR A 509 -4.15 -4.15 29.12
C TYR A 509 -2.90 -3.29 28.87
N ASN A 510 -3.01 -2.30 27.99
CA ASN A 510 -1.92 -1.37 27.70
C ASN A 510 -1.52 -0.55 28.94
N LEU A 511 -2.50 0.01 29.66
CA LEU A 511 -2.27 0.80 30.87
C LEU A 511 -1.66 -0.05 32.00
N GLY A 512 -2.13 -1.28 32.19
CA GLY A 512 -1.56 -2.23 33.13
C GLY A 512 -0.09 -2.55 32.82
N THR A 513 0.21 -2.76 31.53
CA THR A 513 1.59 -2.98 31.05
C THR A 513 2.48 -1.76 31.29
N MET A 514 1.95 -0.55 31.08
CA MET A 514 2.66 0.69 31.34
C MET A 514 2.96 0.86 32.84
N TYR A 515 1.99 0.63 33.72
CA TYR A 515 2.20 0.68 35.17
C TYR A 515 3.18 -0.40 35.64
N LEU A 516 3.11 -1.61 35.09
CA LEU A 516 4.03 -2.70 35.41
C LEU A 516 5.48 -2.30 35.13
N ARG A 517 5.73 -1.74 33.94
CA ARG A 517 7.06 -1.24 33.54
C ARG A 517 7.52 -0.04 34.38
N ALA A 518 6.58 0.80 34.83
CA ALA A 518 6.87 1.93 35.69
C ALA A 518 7.02 1.56 37.18
N GLY A 519 6.95 0.26 37.55
CA GLY A 519 7.03 -0.19 38.93
C GLY A 519 5.78 0.09 39.78
N GLN A 520 4.69 0.56 39.17
CA GLN A 520 3.44 0.89 39.84
C GLN A 520 2.55 -0.36 39.98
N PHE A 521 3.06 -1.39 40.65
CA PHE A 521 2.48 -2.74 40.63
C PHE A 521 1.03 -2.81 41.14
N LYS A 522 0.64 -2.01 42.15
CA LYS A 522 -0.76 -1.97 42.63
C LYS A 522 -1.73 -1.53 41.54
N ARG A 523 -1.34 -0.51 40.76
CA ARG A 523 -2.15 -0.01 39.65
C ARG A 523 -2.15 -1.01 38.50
N ALA A 524 -1.01 -1.63 38.20
CA ALA A 524 -0.93 -2.69 37.20
C ALA A 524 -1.89 -3.86 37.51
N ILE A 525 -1.91 -4.33 38.76
CA ILE A 525 -2.84 -5.38 39.23
C ILE A 525 -4.30 -5.01 38.93
N MET A 526 -4.73 -3.83 39.37
CA MET A 526 -6.10 -3.35 39.16
C MET A 526 -6.49 -3.33 37.67
N GLN A 527 -5.56 -2.91 36.80
CA GLN A 527 -5.81 -2.90 35.36
C GLN A 527 -5.89 -4.32 34.78
N PHE A 528 -5.00 -5.25 35.17
CA PHE A 528 -5.05 -6.62 34.66
C PHE A 528 -6.23 -7.42 35.20
N GLU A 529 -6.66 -7.20 36.44
CA GLU A 529 -7.90 -7.75 36.99
C GLU A 529 -9.10 -7.31 36.15
N ARG A 530 -9.17 -6.01 35.80
CA ARG A 530 -10.21 -5.50 34.89
C ARG A 530 -10.17 -6.15 33.49
N VAL A 531 -8.98 -6.40 32.95
CA VAL A 531 -8.84 -7.14 31.68
C VAL A 531 -9.39 -8.55 31.79
N ILE A 532 -9.12 -9.25 32.89
CA ILE A 532 -9.60 -10.61 33.15
C ILE A 532 -11.12 -10.64 33.32
N GLU A 533 -11.71 -9.65 33.98
CA GLU A 533 -13.17 -9.51 34.08
C GLU A 533 -13.82 -9.36 32.71
N LEU A 534 -13.24 -8.52 31.84
CA LEU A 534 -13.79 -8.22 30.52
C LEU A 534 -13.48 -9.32 29.48
N ASN A 535 -12.33 -9.97 29.60
CA ASN A 535 -11.89 -11.04 28.71
C ASN A 535 -11.16 -12.14 29.49
N PRO A 536 -11.91 -13.11 30.06
CA PRO A 536 -11.33 -14.23 30.80
C PRO A 536 -10.47 -15.17 29.97
N GLY A 537 -10.50 -15.06 28.63
CA GLY A 537 -9.74 -15.91 27.69
C GLY A 537 -8.36 -15.35 27.32
N LEU A 538 -7.93 -14.22 27.90
CA LEU A 538 -6.63 -13.62 27.58
C LEU A 538 -5.52 -14.12 28.51
N ALA A 539 -4.80 -15.16 28.08
CA ALA A 539 -3.70 -15.78 28.85
C ALA A 539 -2.61 -14.76 29.26
N GLU A 540 -2.33 -13.78 28.42
CA GLU A 540 -1.33 -12.73 28.64
C GLU A 540 -1.68 -11.84 29.83
N ALA A 541 -2.97 -11.62 30.11
CA ALA A 541 -3.40 -10.82 31.26
C ALA A 541 -3.10 -11.53 32.57
N TYR A 542 -3.38 -12.83 32.65
CA TYR A 542 -3.02 -13.68 33.80
C TYR A 542 -1.51 -13.74 34.02
N ASN A 543 -0.72 -13.92 32.96
CA ASN A 543 0.74 -13.90 33.07
C ASN A 543 1.24 -12.55 33.60
N ASN A 544 0.77 -11.43 33.05
CA ASN A 544 1.22 -10.11 33.51
C ASN A 544 0.74 -9.78 34.93
N LEU A 545 -0.45 -10.24 35.33
CA LEU A 545 -0.93 -10.15 36.72
C LEU A 545 -0.04 -10.96 37.66
N GLY A 546 0.32 -12.19 37.27
CA GLY A 546 1.29 -13.02 37.99
C GLY A 546 2.65 -12.33 38.15
N ILE A 547 3.17 -11.68 37.10
CA ILE A 547 4.40 -10.89 37.17
C ILE A 547 4.24 -9.73 38.16
N ALA A 548 3.12 -9.00 38.14
CA ALA A 548 2.87 -7.89 39.05
C ALA A 548 2.83 -8.34 40.53
N TYR A 549 2.23 -9.50 40.82
CA TYR A 549 2.26 -10.12 42.15
C TYR A 549 3.69 -10.57 42.55
N ALA A 550 4.45 -11.17 41.64
CA ALA A 550 5.84 -11.57 41.90
C ALA A 550 6.72 -10.36 42.28
N GLN A 551 6.59 -9.24 41.57
CA GLN A 551 7.32 -8.00 41.85
C GLN A 551 6.95 -7.38 43.21
N ARG A 552 5.78 -7.72 43.76
CA ARG A 552 5.34 -7.35 45.11
C ARG A 552 5.66 -8.40 46.16
N ASN A 553 6.42 -9.43 45.81
CA ASN A 553 6.77 -10.55 46.69
C ASN A 553 5.59 -11.44 47.11
N GLU A 554 4.43 -11.31 46.46
CA GLU A 554 3.20 -12.08 46.68
C GLU A 554 3.26 -13.39 45.86
N VAL A 555 4.16 -14.30 46.26
CA VAL A 555 4.57 -15.48 45.48
C VAL A 555 3.43 -16.46 45.22
N GLU A 556 2.59 -16.72 46.22
CA GLU A 556 1.48 -17.67 46.12
C GLU A 556 0.44 -17.19 45.09
N LYS A 557 0.07 -15.91 45.14
CA LYS A 557 -0.84 -15.31 44.14
C LYS A 557 -0.23 -15.34 42.75
N SER A 558 1.07 -15.05 42.65
CA SER A 558 1.79 -15.12 41.38
C SER A 558 1.72 -16.52 40.75
N ILE A 559 1.95 -17.57 41.54
CA ILE A 559 1.80 -18.97 41.12
C ILE A 559 0.39 -19.25 40.60
N THR A 560 -0.64 -18.85 41.34
CA THR A 560 -2.04 -19.05 40.94
C THR A 560 -2.34 -18.41 39.59
N GLU A 561 -1.90 -17.18 39.36
CA GLU A 561 -2.17 -16.49 38.09
C GLU A 561 -1.38 -17.09 36.92
N PHE A 562 -0.14 -17.55 37.12
CA PHE A 562 0.58 -18.29 36.06
C PHE A 562 -0.07 -19.63 35.73
N GLU A 563 -0.60 -20.35 36.72
CA GLU A 563 -1.36 -21.58 36.48
C GLU A 563 -2.62 -21.30 35.65
N ARG A 564 -3.36 -20.22 35.97
CA ARG A 564 -4.51 -19.78 35.18
C ARG A 564 -4.13 -19.40 33.75
N ALA A 565 -3.01 -18.73 33.55
CA ALA A 565 -2.49 -18.41 32.21
C ALA A 565 -2.27 -19.68 31.36
N ILE A 566 -1.73 -20.75 31.99
CA ILE A 566 -1.49 -22.05 31.33
C ILE A 566 -2.79 -22.82 31.09
N VAL A 567 -3.78 -22.71 31.98
CA VAL A 567 -5.11 -23.31 31.73
C VAL A 567 -5.76 -22.68 30.51
N VAL A 568 -5.66 -21.36 30.37
CA VAL A 568 -6.24 -20.62 29.23
C VAL A 568 -5.47 -20.88 27.93
N ASN A 569 -4.14 -20.88 27.99
CA ASN A 569 -3.30 -21.24 26.86
C ASN A 569 -2.26 -22.28 27.31
N PRO A 570 -2.53 -23.58 27.07
CA PRO A 570 -1.64 -24.66 27.43
C PRO A 570 -0.22 -24.46 26.90
N ASP A 571 -0.04 -23.92 25.69
CA ASP A 571 1.27 -23.76 25.05
C ASP A 571 2.01 -22.48 25.45
N TYR A 572 1.53 -21.74 26.45
CA TYR A 572 2.13 -20.48 26.86
C TYR A 572 3.44 -20.67 27.63
N THR A 573 4.53 -20.77 26.88
CA THR A 573 5.88 -21.07 27.39
C THR A 573 6.40 -20.06 28.41
N GLU A 574 6.10 -18.77 28.22
CA GLU A 574 6.52 -17.72 29.17
C GLU A 574 5.89 -17.91 30.56
N ALA A 575 4.59 -18.21 30.62
CA ALA A 575 3.88 -18.47 31.87
C ALA A 575 4.43 -19.73 32.58
N ARG A 576 4.77 -20.80 31.85
CA ARG A 576 5.41 -22.00 32.42
C ARG A 576 6.77 -21.68 33.06
N ASN A 577 7.59 -20.88 32.37
CA ASN A 577 8.90 -20.48 32.88
C ASN A 577 8.76 -19.62 34.15
N ASN A 578 7.82 -18.67 34.15
CA ASN A 578 7.54 -17.82 35.30
C ASN A 578 7.00 -18.63 36.49
N LEU A 579 6.10 -19.59 36.25
CA LEU A 579 5.60 -20.52 37.26
C LEU A 579 6.73 -21.34 37.91
N GLY A 580 7.61 -21.92 37.09
CA GLY A 580 8.76 -22.68 37.58
C GLY A 580 9.67 -21.84 38.48
N ARG A 581 9.94 -20.60 38.09
CA ARG A 581 10.68 -19.64 38.92
C ARG A 581 10.00 -19.36 40.25
N MET A 582 8.68 -19.09 40.26
CA MET A 582 7.97 -18.79 41.50
C MET A 582 7.88 -19.99 42.44
N ARG A 583 7.68 -21.21 41.90
CA ARG A 583 7.69 -22.45 42.70
C ARG A 583 9.05 -22.69 43.37
N ALA A 584 10.16 -22.43 42.65
CA ALA A 584 11.49 -22.52 43.23
C ALA A 584 11.70 -21.53 44.38
N ILE A 585 11.21 -20.29 44.25
CA ILE A 585 11.25 -19.28 45.32
C ILE A 585 10.41 -19.72 46.52
N LEU A 586 9.21 -20.26 46.30
CA LEU A 586 8.34 -20.74 47.37
C LEU A 586 9.00 -21.90 48.14
N GLU A 587 9.65 -22.82 47.42
CA GLU A 587 10.37 -23.95 48.02
C GLU A 587 11.58 -23.48 48.84
N GLN A 588 12.33 -22.49 48.34
CA GLN A 588 13.42 -21.87 49.12
C GLN A 588 12.92 -21.23 50.41
N ARG A 589 11.76 -20.55 50.39
CA ARG A 589 11.16 -19.96 51.59
C ARG A 589 10.74 -21.00 52.63
N LYS A 590 10.20 -22.13 52.16
CA LYS A 590 9.83 -23.25 53.05
C LYS A 590 11.06 -23.89 53.71
N ASN A 591 12.20 -23.82 53.03
CA ASN A 591 13.46 -24.42 53.48
C ASN A 591 14.40 -23.43 54.19
N GLN A 592 13.96 -22.19 54.44
CA GLN A 592 14.66 -21.23 55.31
C GLN A 592 13.99 -21.24 56.70
N PRO A 593 14.70 -21.69 57.75
CA PRO A 593 14.16 -21.83 59.11
C PRO A 593 13.84 -20.49 59.79
#